data_AF-A0A925LTF8-F1
#
_entry.id   AF-A0A925LTF8-F1
#
_cell.length_a   1.000
_cell.length_b   1.000
_cell.length_c   1.000
_cell.angle_alpha   90.00
_cell.angle_beta   90.00
_cell.angle_gamma   90.00
#
_symmetry.space_group_name_H-M   'P 1'
#
loop_
_entity.id
_entity.type
_entity.pdbx_description
1 polymer ?
#
loop_
_entity_poly.entity_id
_entity_poly.type
_entity_poly.pdbx_seq_one_letter_code
_entity_poly.pdbx_strand_id
1 'polypeptide(L)'
;FGVEGLLLGNLLASVVHTLVLLSVFVCTRGPYQVSFSLARQLLRFSAPLMVTAFLAMLMHEANRYILVFLVSDSDLGVYAFAHKIGFAVNTLCLLPFSSIWQVAIYDINRQKNADEVFTQVFGWFVSGLGILLLGAALTVHPVLPLLTPDAFGPAIELIAVMLLALFVYGLQIQFEVPALLAKRTGLLVPGSIAGVITNLTSNAMLVPILGLWGAAWSGVATYAAYSFTTLFLCRKVRPLAYPWRQSLGSAAGLCLSYIAVRFYMFPHMGFMGQLLASIACCGIWAILLLGKDGIHWWKSRHRQPESQSCPEHPHAEMQASTTGGFRRLAKSILHLICMAVMLPAVLCYRLHAIVLGSERAFSGWSQLLSLIPGLIGVHLRNAFYRFTMQHCSGDCHFGFGTIFSDAEVSVGSGVYIGNYCSIGEVTIEKDVLIASHVSIMNGCHQHGTALLDVPIRDQVGRYEPVTIGQNSWLGERAIVAASVGRHCIIGAGSLVLYPVPDYCIAVGVPARILRDRRSEKGSRDQAGYVLDRVDSALAELQQIVND
;
A
#
# COMPACT_ATOMS: atom_id res chain seq x y z
N PHE A 1 18.01 29.90 -16.24
CA PHE A 1 16.59 29.74 -16.67
C PHE A 1 15.57 30.17 -15.62
N GLY A 2 15.90 30.35 -14.33
CA GLY A 2 14.94 30.93 -13.36
C GLY A 2 13.57 30.22 -13.34
N VAL A 3 12.48 30.99 -13.33
CA VAL A 3 11.10 30.46 -13.37
C VAL A 3 10.81 29.72 -14.69
N GLU A 4 11.31 30.22 -15.83
CA GLU A 4 11.16 29.55 -17.13
C GLU A 4 11.76 28.15 -17.13
N GLY A 5 12.90 27.97 -16.44
CA GLY A 5 13.56 26.68 -16.28
C GLY A 5 12.73 25.68 -15.49
N LEU A 6 12.02 26.14 -14.46
CA LEU A 6 11.09 25.32 -13.69
C LEU A 6 9.90 24.87 -14.54
N LEU A 7 9.33 25.78 -15.35
CA LEU A 7 8.24 25.44 -16.27
C LEU A 7 8.71 24.45 -17.36
N LEU A 8 9.87 24.69 -17.95
CA LEU A 8 10.46 23.81 -18.95
C LEU A 8 10.78 22.43 -18.38
N GLY A 9 11.30 22.38 -17.15
CA GLY A 9 11.56 21.13 -16.43
C GLY A 9 10.29 20.33 -16.17
N ASN A 10 9.22 20.98 -15.71
CA ASN A 10 7.92 20.33 -15.51
C ASN A 10 7.33 19.80 -16.81
N LEU A 11 7.43 20.57 -17.90
CA LEU A 11 6.98 20.15 -19.22
C LEU A 11 7.77 18.93 -19.70
N LEU A 12 9.10 18.98 -19.61
CA LEU A 12 9.97 17.88 -20.03
C LEU A 12 9.69 16.60 -19.22
N ALA A 13 9.57 16.71 -17.90
CA ALA A 13 9.21 15.58 -17.04
C ALA A 13 7.85 14.98 -17.42
N SER A 14 6.85 15.83 -17.70
CA SER A 14 5.51 15.40 -18.09
C SER A 14 5.53 14.68 -19.45
N VAL A 15 6.25 15.22 -20.42
CA VAL A 15 6.41 14.61 -21.76
C VAL A 15 7.07 13.23 -21.64
N VAL A 16 8.19 13.14 -20.90
CA VAL A 16 8.89 11.86 -20.70
C VAL A 16 7.99 10.84 -20.01
N HIS A 17 7.30 11.24 -18.93
CA HIS A 17 6.38 10.37 -18.21
C HIS A 17 5.24 9.87 -19.10
N THR A 18 4.60 10.77 -19.87
CA THR A 18 3.52 10.41 -20.80
C THR A 18 4.01 9.50 -21.91
N LEU A 19 5.19 9.75 -22.50
CA LEU A 19 5.76 8.89 -23.53
C LEU A 19 6.04 7.48 -23.00
N VAL A 20 6.58 7.36 -21.79
CA VAL A 20 6.82 6.05 -21.15
C VAL A 20 5.50 5.32 -20.94
N LEU A 21 4.50 5.97 -20.35
CA LEU A 21 3.19 5.34 -20.11
C LEU A 21 2.48 4.97 -21.41
N LEU A 22 2.50 5.84 -22.42
CA LEU A 22 1.93 5.56 -23.73
C LEU A 22 2.64 4.39 -24.41
N SER A 23 3.97 4.33 -24.32
CA SER A 23 4.75 3.22 -24.88
C SER A 23 4.40 1.90 -24.19
N VAL A 24 4.30 1.88 -22.86
CA VAL A 24 3.84 0.70 -22.11
C VAL A 24 2.41 0.32 -22.50
N PHE A 25 1.50 1.30 -22.58
CA PHE A 25 0.11 1.06 -22.97
C PHE A 25 0.00 0.49 -24.39
N VAL A 26 0.77 1.04 -25.33
CA VAL A 26 0.75 0.59 -26.73
C VAL A 26 1.36 -0.80 -26.87
N CYS A 27 2.49 -1.06 -26.21
CA CYS A 27 3.16 -2.36 -26.27
C CYS A 27 2.42 -3.49 -25.54
N THR A 28 1.44 -3.19 -24.68
CA THR A 28 0.73 -4.19 -23.86
C THR A 28 -0.67 -4.54 -24.37
N ARG A 29 -1.20 -3.84 -25.38
CA ARG A 29 -2.55 -4.07 -25.90
C ARG A 29 -2.52 -4.46 -27.38
N GLY A 30 -3.46 -5.32 -27.78
CA GLY A 30 -3.60 -5.83 -29.14
C GLY A 30 -4.07 -4.78 -30.16
N PRO A 31 -4.50 -5.20 -31.36
CA PRO A 31 -4.85 -4.28 -32.44
C PRO A 31 -5.98 -3.32 -32.03
N TYR A 32 -5.82 -2.05 -32.40
CA TYR A 32 -6.75 -0.97 -32.07
C TYR A 32 -7.88 -0.88 -33.09
N GLN A 33 -9.10 -0.67 -32.62
CA GLN A 33 -10.24 -0.31 -33.44
C GLN A 33 -10.90 0.95 -32.89
N VAL A 34 -11.26 1.87 -33.80
CA VAL A 34 -11.99 3.09 -33.44
C VAL A 34 -13.47 2.79 -33.46
N SER A 35 -14.13 2.83 -32.29
CA SER A 35 -15.59 2.72 -32.18
C SER A 35 -16.20 4.06 -31.81
N PHE A 36 -16.80 4.72 -32.80
CA PHE A 36 -17.52 5.99 -32.58
C PHE A 36 -18.73 5.84 -31.67
N SER A 37 -19.36 4.65 -31.66
CA SER A 37 -20.48 4.36 -30.76
C SER A 37 -20.03 4.35 -29.30
N LEU A 38 -18.94 3.64 -28.99
CA LEU A 38 -18.36 3.61 -27.65
C LEU A 38 -17.81 4.98 -27.24
N ALA A 39 -17.12 5.69 -28.15
CA ALA A 39 -16.62 7.04 -27.90
C ALA A 39 -17.74 8.00 -27.52
N ARG A 40 -18.90 7.93 -28.20
CA ARG A 40 -20.08 8.76 -27.87
C ARG A 40 -20.66 8.42 -26.49
N GLN A 41 -20.69 7.15 -26.10
CA GLN A 41 -21.15 6.75 -24.77
C GLN A 41 -20.21 7.25 -23.67
N LEU A 42 -18.89 7.09 -23.87
CA LEU A 42 -17.86 7.60 -22.96
C LEU A 42 -17.96 9.12 -22.85
N LEU A 43 -18.05 9.85 -23.96
CA LEU A 43 -18.18 11.31 -23.95
C LEU A 43 -19.45 11.78 -23.23
N ARG A 44 -20.60 11.12 -23.41
CA ARG A 44 -21.83 11.49 -22.68
C ARG A 44 -21.70 11.29 -21.17
N PHE A 45 -20.98 10.26 -20.73
CA PHE A 45 -20.72 10.01 -19.32
C PHE A 45 -19.68 10.99 -18.74
N SER A 46 -18.61 11.25 -19.50
CA SER A 46 -17.47 12.05 -19.07
C SER A 46 -17.66 13.57 -19.23
N ALA A 47 -18.46 14.06 -20.18
CA ALA A 47 -18.63 15.50 -20.41
C ALA A 47 -19.13 16.25 -19.16
N PRO A 48 -20.13 15.76 -18.40
CA PRO A 48 -20.51 16.39 -17.13
C PRO A 48 -19.38 16.37 -16.08
N LEU A 49 -18.55 15.31 -16.07
CA LEU A 49 -17.38 15.22 -15.19
C LEU A 49 -16.30 16.23 -15.59
N MET A 50 -16.10 16.48 -16.88
CA MET A 50 -15.19 17.51 -17.37
C MET A 50 -15.64 18.91 -16.95
N VAL A 51 -16.94 19.21 -17.08
CA VAL A 51 -17.52 20.48 -16.60
C VAL A 51 -17.35 20.61 -15.09
N THR A 52 -17.64 19.54 -14.36
CA THR A 52 -17.46 19.48 -12.89
C THR A 52 -16.00 19.72 -12.51
N ALA A 53 -15.04 19.11 -13.19
CA ALA A 53 -13.61 19.28 -12.94
C ALA A 53 -13.14 20.71 -13.24
N PHE A 54 -13.62 21.31 -14.33
CA PHE A 54 -13.31 22.70 -14.66
C PHE A 54 -13.88 23.68 -13.63
N LEU A 55 -15.14 23.50 -13.22
CA LEU A 55 -15.76 24.30 -12.16
C LEU A 55 -15.07 24.08 -10.81
N ALA A 56 -14.63 22.86 -10.51
CA ALA A 56 -13.84 22.58 -9.31
C ALA A 56 -12.48 23.29 -9.32
N MET A 57 -11.79 23.32 -10.45
CA MET A 57 -10.56 24.11 -10.61
C MET A 57 -10.82 25.60 -10.31
N LEU A 58 -11.92 26.16 -10.81
CA LEU A 58 -12.34 27.52 -10.49
C LEU A 58 -12.60 27.67 -8.98
N MET A 59 -13.31 26.75 -8.33
CA MET A 59 -13.55 26.82 -6.87
C MET A 59 -12.26 26.82 -6.04
N HIS A 60 -11.26 26.02 -6.43
CA HIS A 60 -10.00 25.90 -5.70
C HIS A 60 -9.09 27.11 -5.90
N GLU A 61 -8.99 27.63 -7.13
CA GLU A 61 -7.98 28.63 -7.48
C GLU A 61 -8.53 30.07 -7.52
N ALA A 62 -9.84 30.26 -7.73
CA ALA A 62 -10.43 31.61 -7.88
C ALA A 62 -10.19 32.50 -6.66
N ASN A 63 -10.23 31.95 -5.44
CA ASN A 63 -9.93 32.67 -4.20
C ASN A 63 -8.64 33.48 -4.30
N ARG A 64 -7.57 32.85 -4.78
CA ARG A 64 -6.25 33.47 -4.84
C ARG A 64 -6.19 34.58 -5.88
N TYR A 65 -6.87 34.41 -7.02
CA TYR A 65 -6.93 35.44 -8.05
C TYR A 65 -7.76 36.65 -7.61
N ILE A 66 -8.84 36.43 -6.86
CA ILE A 66 -9.66 37.51 -6.30
C ILE A 66 -8.87 38.30 -5.26
N LEU A 67 -8.11 37.59 -4.40
CA LEU A 67 -7.33 38.23 -3.34
C LEU A 67 -6.26 39.19 -3.85
N VAL A 68 -5.70 38.96 -5.05
CA VAL A 68 -4.76 39.89 -5.68
C VAL A 68 -5.32 41.32 -5.77
N PHE A 69 -6.65 41.47 -5.88
CA PHE A 69 -7.30 42.77 -6.00
C PHE A 69 -7.81 43.33 -4.66
N LEU A 70 -7.85 42.53 -3.59
CA LEU A 70 -8.53 42.88 -2.34
C LEU A 70 -7.59 43.02 -1.14
N VAL A 71 -6.38 42.44 -1.19
CA VAL A 71 -5.41 42.47 -0.08
C VAL A 71 -4.02 42.85 -0.57
N SER A 72 -3.11 43.16 0.35
CA SER A 72 -1.72 43.50 0.02
C SER A 72 -0.95 42.29 -0.52
N ASP A 73 0.13 42.53 -1.27
CA ASP A 73 1.02 41.45 -1.76
C ASP A 73 1.60 40.59 -0.63
N SER A 74 1.86 41.22 0.53
CA SER A 74 2.32 40.53 1.73
C SER A 74 1.25 39.58 2.27
N ASP A 75 0.02 40.05 2.42
CA ASP A 75 -1.11 39.25 2.92
C ASP A 75 -1.48 38.13 1.93
N LEU A 76 -1.40 38.40 0.63
CA LEU A 76 -1.55 37.40 -0.41
C LEU A 76 -0.48 36.30 -0.29
N GLY A 77 0.76 36.68 0.01
CA GLY A 77 1.85 35.74 0.28
C GLY A 77 1.57 34.83 1.48
N VAL A 78 1.12 35.42 2.59
CA VAL A 78 0.73 34.70 3.81
C VAL A 78 -0.43 33.72 3.53
N TYR A 79 -1.47 34.18 2.85
CA TYR A 79 -2.62 33.34 2.49
C TYR A 79 -2.22 32.20 1.54
N ALA A 80 -1.44 32.49 0.49
CA ALA A 80 -0.99 31.49 -0.46
C ALA A 80 -0.11 30.42 0.22
N PHE A 81 0.67 30.81 1.23
CA PHE A 81 1.43 29.89 2.05
C PHE A 81 0.53 29.01 2.93
N ALA A 82 -0.40 29.61 3.67
CA ALA A 82 -1.39 28.88 4.47
C ALA A 82 -2.16 27.87 3.60
N HIS A 83 -2.60 28.30 2.41
CA HIS A 83 -3.35 27.47 1.47
C HIS A 83 -2.53 26.27 1.00
N LYS A 84 -1.24 26.45 0.68
CA LYS A 84 -0.37 25.33 0.30
C LYS A 84 -0.22 24.30 1.41
N ILE A 85 -0.03 24.74 2.66
CA ILE A 85 0.08 23.82 3.81
C ILE A 85 -1.25 23.09 4.04
N GLY A 86 -2.38 23.82 4.04
CA GLY A 86 -3.71 23.21 4.18
C GLY A 86 -4.02 22.22 3.06
N PHE A 87 -3.70 22.56 1.81
CA PHE A 87 -3.95 21.71 0.65
C PHE A 87 -2.96 20.53 0.53
N ALA A 88 -1.78 20.59 1.15
CA ALA A 88 -0.87 19.44 1.20
C ALA A 88 -1.56 18.21 1.82
N VAL A 89 -2.46 18.42 2.78
CA VAL A 89 -3.25 17.34 3.38
C VAL A 89 -4.21 16.70 2.37
N ASN A 90 -4.71 17.43 1.38
CA ASN A 90 -5.47 16.85 0.27
C ASN A 90 -4.63 15.81 -0.48
N THR A 91 -3.37 16.17 -0.76
CA THR A 91 -2.44 15.30 -1.51
C THR A 91 -2.04 14.07 -0.70
N LEU A 92 -1.83 14.23 0.60
CA LEU A 92 -1.38 13.14 1.47
C LEU A 92 -2.51 12.22 1.92
N CYS A 93 -3.76 12.67 1.90
CA CYS A 93 -4.88 11.94 2.51
C CYS A 93 -6.04 11.69 1.54
N LEU A 94 -6.62 12.75 0.96
CA LEU A 94 -7.81 12.62 0.13
C LEU A 94 -7.52 12.03 -1.25
N LEU A 95 -6.38 12.35 -1.88
CA LEU A 95 -6.02 11.77 -3.18
C LEU A 95 -5.79 10.25 -3.10
N PRO A 96 -5.00 9.71 -2.15
CA PRO A 96 -4.88 8.26 -1.97
C PRO A 96 -6.23 7.60 -1.70
N PHE A 97 -7.04 8.17 -0.80
CA PHE A 97 -8.37 7.65 -0.52
C PHE A 97 -9.24 7.62 -1.78
N SER A 98 -9.33 8.73 -2.51
CA SER A 98 -10.12 8.86 -3.74
C SER A 98 -9.68 7.85 -4.80
N SER A 99 -8.38 7.62 -4.97
CA SER A 99 -7.86 6.66 -5.95
C SER A 99 -8.32 5.22 -5.70
N ILE A 100 -8.42 4.82 -4.43
CA ILE A 100 -8.95 3.51 -4.03
C ILE A 100 -10.47 3.51 -4.13
N TRP A 101 -11.09 4.59 -3.66
CA TRP A 101 -12.54 4.73 -3.56
C TRP A 101 -13.24 4.64 -4.92
N GLN A 102 -12.65 5.22 -5.97
CA GLN A 102 -13.20 5.18 -7.34
C GLN A 102 -13.43 3.76 -7.86
N VAL A 103 -12.63 2.78 -7.42
CA VAL A 103 -12.82 1.36 -7.76
C VAL A 103 -13.69 0.68 -6.72
N ALA A 104 -13.40 0.91 -5.43
CA ALA A 104 -14.08 0.26 -4.32
C ALA A 104 -15.60 0.48 -4.29
N ILE A 105 -16.09 1.64 -4.74
CA ILE A 105 -17.53 1.91 -4.85
C ILE A 105 -18.25 0.82 -5.65
N TYR A 106 -17.68 0.39 -6.77
CA TYR A 106 -18.32 -0.58 -7.66
C TYR A 106 -18.25 -2.00 -7.11
N ASP A 107 -17.17 -2.35 -6.40
CA ASP A 107 -17.03 -3.64 -5.73
C ASP A 107 -17.97 -3.76 -4.52
N ILE A 108 -18.08 -2.71 -3.71
CA ILE A 108 -19.03 -2.64 -2.59
C ILE A 108 -20.47 -2.75 -3.12
N ASN A 109 -20.79 -2.09 -4.23
CA ASN A 109 -22.13 -2.13 -4.81
C ASN A 109 -22.56 -3.53 -5.30
N ARG A 110 -21.63 -4.49 -5.46
CA ARG A 110 -21.95 -5.89 -5.79
C ARG A 110 -22.35 -6.71 -4.56
N GLN A 111 -22.12 -6.22 -3.34
CA GLN A 111 -22.44 -6.93 -2.10
C GLN A 111 -23.91 -6.79 -1.73
N LYS A 112 -24.49 -7.81 -1.08
CA LYS A 112 -25.90 -7.80 -0.66
C LYS A 112 -26.23 -6.71 0.37
N ASN A 113 -25.25 -6.29 1.17
CA ASN A 113 -25.36 -5.27 2.22
C ASN A 113 -24.69 -3.93 1.82
N ALA A 114 -24.61 -3.61 0.53
CA ALA A 114 -23.89 -2.45 0.01
C ALA A 114 -24.22 -1.12 0.71
N ASP A 115 -25.50 -0.82 0.96
CA ASP A 115 -25.92 0.44 1.60
C ASP A 115 -25.41 0.58 3.03
N GLU A 116 -25.38 -0.53 3.77
CA GLU A 116 -24.83 -0.57 5.13
C GLU A 116 -23.32 -0.35 5.11
N VAL A 117 -22.62 -0.99 4.16
CA VAL A 117 -21.17 -0.81 3.98
C VAL A 117 -20.84 0.65 3.62
N PHE A 118 -21.59 1.28 2.70
CA PHE A 118 -21.41 2.71 2.40
C PHE A 118 -21.64 3.59 3.63
N THR A 119 -22.64 3.27 4.43
CA THR A 119 -22.96 4.00 5.66
C THR A 119 -21.83 3.89 6.70
N GLN A 120 -21.25 2.69 6.86
CA GLN A 120 -20.11 2.44 7.74
C GLN A 120 -18.84 3.15 7.25
N VAL A 121 -18.52 3.03 5.96
CA VAL A 121 -17.35 3.69 5.38
C VAL A 121 -17.44 5.21 5.51
N PHE A 122 -18.63 5.80 5.33
CA PHE A 122 -18.84 7.22 5.58
C PHE A 122 -18.47 7.60 7.04
N GLY A 123 -18.92 6.81 8.02
CA GLY A 123 -18.61 7.05 9.43
C GLY A 123 -17.11 6.98 9.73
N TRP A 124 -16.42 5.97 9.19
CA TRP A 124 -14.96 5.83 9.32
C TRP A 124 -14.21 6.94 8.60
N PHE A 125 -14.67 7.34 7.42
CA PHE A 125 -14.09 8.42 6.65
C PHE A 125 -14.18 9.74 7.40
N VAL A 126 -15.37 10.11 7.89
CA VAL A 126 -15.59 11.33 8.69
C VAL A 126 -14.71 11.32 9.95
N SER A 127 -14.69 10.21 10.68
CA SER A 127 -13.93 10.10 11.93
C SER A 127 -12.42 10.16 11.68
N GLY A 128 -11.93 9.35 10.73
CA GLY A 128 -10.51 9.27 10.40
C GLY A 128 -9.96 10.57 9.81
N LEU A 129 -10.68 11.17 8.85
CA LEU A 129 -10.30 12.45 8.27
C LEU A 129 -10.34 13.56 9.32
N GLY A 130 -11.36 13.60 10.17
CA GLY A 130 -11.47 14.59 11.25
C GLY A 130 -10.32 14.51 12.25
N ILE A 131 -9.93 13.30 12.69
CA ILE A 131 -8.79 13.09 13.59
C ILE A 131 -7.48 13.56 12.93
N LEU A 132 -7.28 13.21 11.67
CA LEU A 132 -6.08 13.57 10.92
C LEU A 132 -5.97 15.09 10.78
N LEU A 133 -7.06 15.76 10.41
CA LEU A 133 -7.10 17.21 10.26
C LEU A 133 -6.96 17.94 11.60
N LEU A 134 -7.51 17.41 12.68
CA LEU A 134 -7.24 17.91 14.04
C LEU A 134 -5.75 17.84 14.36
N GLY A 135 -5.10 16.71 14.06
CA GLY A 135 -3.67 16.52 14.27
C GLY A 135 -2.83 17.50 13.46
N ALA A 136 -3.14 17.66 12.18
CA ALA A 136 -2.50 18.66 11.33
C ALA A 136 -2.70 20.09 11.88
N ALA A 137 -3.92 20.44 12.29
CA ALA A 137 -4.25 21.76 12.81
C ALA A 137 -3.56 22.07 14.15
N LEU A 138 -3.36 21.08 15.02
CA LEU A 138 -2.66 21.28 16.29
C LEU A 138 -1.14 21.30 16.12
N THR A 139 -0.59 20.38 15.31
CA THR A 139 0.86 20.23 15.12
C THR A 139 1.49 21.37 14.33
N VAL A 140 0.71 22.06 13.48
CA VAL A 140 1.23 23.21 12.72
C VAL A 140 1.67 24.36 13.64
N HIS A 141 1.05 24.54 14.81
CA HIS A 141 1.43 25.62 15.75
C HIS A 141 2.87 25.48 16.29
N PRO A 142 3.30 24.35 16.87
CA PRO A 142 4.69 24.19 17.31
C PRO A 142 5.68 24.01 16.16
N VAL A 143 5.27 23.40 15.04
CA VAL A 143 6.19 23.00 13.96
C VAL A 143 6.47 24.13 12.96
N LEU A 144 5.45 24.88 12.55
CA LEU A 144 5.61 25.86 11.47
C LEU A 144 6.61 26.99 11.80
N PRO A 145 6.64 27.56 13.03
CA PRO A 145 7.65 28.55 13.41
C PRO A 145 9.10 28.08 13.29
N LEU A 146 9.36 26.76 13.31
CA LEU A 146 10.71 26.21 13.11
C LEU A 146 11.11 26.12 11.63
N LEU A 147 10.13 26.10 10.73
CA LEU A 147 10.32 25.86 9.30
C LEU A 147 10.20 27.14 8.47
N THR A 148 9.61 28.19 9.03
CA THR A 148 9.26 29.40 8.28
C THR A 148 9.74 30.66 8.99
N PRO A 149 10.15 31.71 8.24
CA PRO A 149 10.39 33.03 8.81
C PRO A 149 9.17 33.59 9.54
N ASP A 150 9.41 34.46 10.53
CA ASP A 150 8.36 35.08 11.35
C ASP A 150 7.30 35.83 10.55
N ALA A 151 7.65 36.32 9.35
CA ALA A 151 6.73 36.97 8.42
C ALA A 151 5.52 36.07 8.03
N PHE A 152 5.64 34.75 8.09
CA PHE A 152 4.55 33.81 7.82
C PHE A 152 3.77 33.39 9.08
N GLY A 153 4.11 33.92 10.26
CA GLY A 153 3.41 33.63 11.51
C GLY A 153 1.88 33.72 11.43
N PRO A 154 1.29 34.76 10.80
CA PRO A 154 -0.16 34.87 10.67
C PRO A 154 -0.82 33.73 9.86
N ALA A 155 -0.06 33.01 9.03
CA ALA A 155 -0.58 31.88 8.25
C ALA A 155 -1.04 30.73 9.15
N ILE A 156 -0.39 30.54 10.32
CA ILE A 156 -0.66 29.46 11.26
C ILE A 156 -2.14 29.46 11.67
N GLU A 157 -2.71 30.64 11.89
CA GLU A 157 -4.10 30.78 12.36
C GLU A 157 -5.11 30.45 11.25
N LEU A 158 -4.77 30.72 9.99
CA LEU A 158 -5.63 30.45 8.83
C LEU A 158 -5.68 28.96 8.47
N ILE A 159 -4.60 28.22 8.73
CA ILE A 159 -4.47 26.80 8.32
C ILE A 159 -5.56 25.94 8.94
N ALA A 160 -5.95 26.16 10.20
CA ALA A 160 -7.02 25.38 10.83
C ALA A 160 -8.37 25.55 10.12
N VAL A 161 -8.70 26.77 9.69
CA VAL A 161 -9.94 27.04 8.92
C VAL A 161 -9.85 26.43 7.52
N MET A 162 -8.68 26.46 6.89
CA MET A 162 -8.46 25.81 5.59
C MET A 162 -8.57 24.29 5.67
N LEU A 163 -8.10 23.67 6.76
CA LEU A 163 -8.28 22.25 7.02
C LEU A 163 -9.75 21.90 7.27
N LEU A 164 -10.51 22.78 7.94
CA LEU A 164 -11.96 22.63 8.05
C LEU A 164 -12.65 22.70 6.67
N ALA A 165 -12.22 23.62 5.81
CA ALA A 165 -12.71 23.69 4.44
C ALA A 165 -12.43 22.36 3.70
N LEU A 166 -11.22 21.82 3.85
CA LEU A 166 -10.83 20.53 3.28
C LEU A 166 -11.64 19.35 3.82
N PHE A 167 -11.98 19.36 5.12
CA PHE A 167 -12.88 18.36 5.71
C PHE A 167 -14.22 18.34 5.00
N VAL A 168 -14.82 19.52 4.80
CA VAL A 168 -16.11 19.66 4.12
C VAL A 168 -16.00 19.23 2.66
N TYR A 169 -14.93 19.61 1.97
CA TYR A 169 -14.65 19.12 0.61
C TYR A 169 -14.53 17.59 0.54
N GLY A 170 -13.91 16.95 1.54
CA GLY A 170 -13.82 15.50 1.61
C GLY A 170 -15.18 14.80 1.63
N LEU A 171 -16.23 15.43 2.19
CA LEU A 171 -17.59 14.88 2.20
C LEU A 171 -18.18 14.75 0.80
N GLN A 172 -17.78 15.61 -0.14
CA GLN A 172 -18.20 15.52 -1.55
C GLN A 172 -17.91 14.14 -2.14
N ILE A 173 -16.75 13.55 -1.85
CA ILE A 173 -16.32 12.24 -2.35
C ILE A 173 -17.32 11.15 -1.96
N GLN A 174 -18.00 11.31 -0.83
CA GLN A 174 -19.04 10.40 -0.37
C GLN A 174 -20.40 10.74 -0.97
N PHE A 175 -20.74 12.02 -1.08
CA PHE A 175 -22.05 12.46 -1.56
C PHE A 175 -22.27 12.27 -3.07
N GLU A 176 -21.20 12.14 -3.86
CA GLU A 176 -21.31 11.85 -5.30
C GLU A 176 -21.56 10.37 -5.62
N VAL A 177 -21.34 9.45 -4.67
CA VAL A 177 -21.46 8.00 -4.86
C VAL A 177 -22.80 7.60 -5.50
N PRO A 178 -23.98 8.07 -5.05
CA PRO A 178 -25.25 7.74 -5.70
C PRO A 178 -25.32 8.13 -7.18
N ALA A 179 -24.75 9.28 -7.57
CA ALA A 179 -24.76 9.74 -8.96
C ALA A 179 -23.83 8.88 -9.83
N LEU A 180 -22.67 8.49 -9.30
CA LEU A 180 -21.71 7.61 -9.99
C LEU A 180 -22.30 6.21 -10.22
N LEU A 181 -22.93 5.63 -9.20
CA LEU A 181 -23.56 4.31 -9.27
C LEU A 181 -24.75 4.29 -10.26
N ALA A 182 -25.56 5.35 -10.27
CA ALA A 182 -26.68 5.48 -11.19
C ALA A 182 -26.28 5.95 -12.60
N LYS A 183 -24.99 6.20 -12.85
CA LYS A 183 -24.46 6.79 -14.09
C LYS A 183 -25.13 8.13 -14.47
N ARG A 184 -25.55 8.91 -13.47
CA ARG A 184 -26.20 10.23 -13.61
C ARG A 184 -25.25 11.35 -13.19
N THR A 185 -24.07 11.41 -13.82
CA THR A 185 -22.99 12.37 -13.51
C THR A 185 -23.40 13.84 -13.70
N GLY A 186 -24.43 14.11 -14.52
CA GLY A 186 -25.03 15.44 -14.66
C GLY A 186 -25.54 16.06 -13.35
N LEU A 187 -25.84 15.25 -12.33
CA LEU A 187 -26.27 15.74 -11.02
C LEU A 187 -25.16 16.43 -10.21
N LEU A 188 -23.89 16.27 -10.60
CA LEU A 188 -22.74 16.89 -9.93
C LEU A 188 -22.51 18.34 -10.38
N VAL A 189 -22.99 18.69 -11.58
CA VAL A 189 -22.80 20.02 -12.18
C VAL A 189 -23.47 21.12 -11.35
N PRO A 190 -24.75 21.01 -10.92
CA PRO A 190 -25.38 22.05 -10.11
C PRO A 190 -24.68 22.30 -8.77
N GLY A 191 -24.15 21.26 -8.12
CA GLY A 191 -23.34 21.43 -6.90
C GLY A 191 -22.10 22.27 -7.18
N SER A 192 -21.39 21.97 -8.28
CA SER A 192 -20.18 22.69 -8.68
C SER A 192 -20.48 24.16 -9.00
N ILE A 193 -21.60 24.44 -9.68
CA ILE A 193 -22.08 25.80 -9.95
C ILE A 193 -22.39 26.53 -8.64
N ALA A 194 -23.10 25.89 -7.71
CA ALA A 194 -23.41 26.46 -6.41
C ALA A 194 -22.12 26.84 -5.66
N GLY A 195 -21.12 25.95 -5.65
CA GLY A 195 -19.82 26.24 -5.07
C GLY A 195 -19.12 27.44 -5.72
N VAL A 196 -19.05 27.52 -7.05
CA VAL A 196 -18.44 28.68 -7.74
C VAL A 196 -19.18 29.99 -7.40
N ILE A 197 -20.51 30.00 -7.43
CA ILE A 197 -21.30 31.20 -7.09
C ILE A 197 -21.03 31.62 -5.64
N THR A 198 -21.05 30.67 -4.70
CA THR A 198 -20.74 30.92 -3.30
C THR A 198 -19.31 31.41 -3.13
N ASN A 199 -18.36 30.88 -3.90
CA ASN A 199 -16.98 31.31 -3.88
C ASN A 199 -16.84 32.79 -4.24
N LEU A 200 -17.37 33.18 -5.40
CA LEU A 200 -17.30 34.56 -5.88
C LEU A 200 -18.02 35.53 -4.93
N THR A 201 -19.24 35.20 -4.51
CA THR A 201 -20.06 36.07 -3.65
C THR A 201 -19.51 36.19 -2.24
N SER A 202 -19.13 35.08 -1.61
CA SER A 202 -18.60 35.11 -0.25
C SER A 202 -17.25 35.82 -0.18
N ASN A 203 -16.35 35.66 -1.17
CA ASN A 203 -15.09 36.41 -1.16
C ASN A 203 -15.35 37.91 -1.31
N ALA A 204 -16.22 38.32 -2.23
CA ALA A 204 -16.57 39.71 -2.42
C ALA A 204 -17.19 40.35 -1.17
N MET A 205 -17.90 39.57 -0.35
CA MET A 205 -18.54 40.06 0.88
C MET A 205 -17.65 39.98 2.12
N LEU A 206 -16.98 38.85 2.35
CA LEU A 206 -16.27 38.57 3.60
C LEU A 206 -14.85 39.14 3.61
N VAL A 207 -14.15 39.15 2.48
CA VAL A 207 -12.75 39.63 2.43
C VAL A 207 -12.65 41.12 2.80
N PRO A 208 -13.51 42.03 2.31
CA PRO A 208 -13.46 43.43 2.72
C PRO A 208 -13.73 43.66 4.22
N ILE A 209 -14.46 42.75 4.87
CA ILE A 209 -14.88 42.89 6.27
C ILE A 209 -13.87 42.22 7.22
N LEU A 210 -13.37 41.05 6.84
CA LEU A 210 -12.60 40.15 7.71
C LEU A 210 -11.16 39.90 7.21
N GLY A 211 -10.76 40.52 6.10
CA GLY A 211 -9.45 40.32 5.47
C GLY A 211 -9.20 38.84 5.13
N LEU A 212 -8.02 38.34 5.48
CA LEU A 212 -7.61 36.96 5.21
C LEU A 212 -8.51 35.90 5.88
N TRP A 213 -9.11 36.21 7.03
CA TRP A 213 -10.08 35.33 7.68
C TRP A 213 -11.34 35.20 6.84
N GLY A 214 -11.77 36.28 6.19
CA GLY A 214 -12.89 36.28 5.25
C GLY A 214 -12.65 35.29 4.11
N ALA A 215 -11.45 35.32 3.52
CA ALA A 215 -11.05 34.41 2.46
C ALA A 215 -11.01 32.94 2.90
N ALA A 216 -10.57 32.67 4.14
CA ALA A 216 -10.54 31.31 4.68
C ALA A 216 -11.96 30.76 4.88
N TRP A 217 -12.86 31.55 5.48
CA TRP A 217 -14.26 31.16 5.68
C TRP A 217 -15.06 31.07 4.37
N SER A 218 -14.74 31.89 3.37
CA SER A 218 -15.25 31.74 2.00
C SER A 218 -14.96 30.37 1.42
N GLY A 219 -13.78 29.80 1.69
CA GLY A 219 -13.45 28.43 1.30
C GLY A 219 -14.37 27.39 1.95
N VAL A 220 -14.63 27.50 3.25
CA VAL A 220 -15.57 26.62 3.97
C VAL A 220 -16.97 26.73 3.38
N ALA A 221 -17.46 27.95 3.15
CA ALA A 221 -18.77 28.19 2.55
C ALA A 221 -18.88 27.61 1.13
N THR A 222 -17.83 27.77 0.32
CA THR A 222 -17.72 27.24 -1.05
C THR A 222 -17.88 25.72 -1.05
N TYR A 223 -17.09 25.01 -0.25
CA TYR A 223 -17.16 23.54 -0.21
C TYR A 223 -18.42 23.02 0.47
N ALA A 224 -19.01 23.77 1.40
CA ALA A 224 -20.31 23.42 1.97
C ALA A 224 -21.41 23.52 0.92
N ALA A 225 -21.49 24.64 0.18
CA ALA A 225 -22.44 24.79 -0.92
C ALA A 225 -22.27 23.66 -1.94
N TYR A 226 -21.02 23.39 -2.36
CA TYR A 226 -20.72 22.31 -3.29
C TYR A 226 -21.20 20.94 -2.79
N SER A 227 -20.78 20.54 -1.59
CA SER A 227 -21.01 19.21 -1.04
C SER A 227 -22.49 18.98 -0.69
N PHE A 228 -23.12 19.93 0.00
CA PHE A 228 -24.49 19.75 0.47
C PHE A 228 -25.53 19.93 -0.64
N THR A 229 -25.26 20.74 -1.68
CA THR A 229 -26.09 20.73 -2.89
C THR A 229 -26.00 19.39 -3.61
N THR A 230 -24.80 18.82 -3.76
CA THR A 230 -24.63 17.48 -4.33
C THR A 230 -25.39 16.43 -3.52
N LEU A 231 -25.26 16.43 -2.19
CA LEU A 231 -26.01 15.53 -1.31
C LEU A 231 -27.52 15.62 -1.54
N PHE A 232 -28.07 16.84 -1.55
CA PHE A 232 -29.51 17.06 -1.73
C PHE A 232 -30.03 16.49 -3.05
N LEU A 233 -29.26 16.65 -4.14
CA LEU A 233 -29.61 16.13 -5.46
C LEU A 233 -29.43 14.62 -5.55
N CYS A 234 -28.31 14.09 -5.07
CA CYS A 234 -27.95 12.67 -5.17
C CYS A 234 -28.82 11.79 -4.26
N ARG A 235 -29.30 12.32 -3.13
CA ARG A 235 -30.23 11.62 -2.23
C ARG A 235 -31.55 11.23 -2.92
N LYS A 236 -31.98 11.98 -3.95
CA LYS A 236 -33.18 11.66 -4.75
C LYS A 236 -33.00 10.42 -5.63
N VAL A 237 -31.76 10.02 -5.90
CA VAL A 237 -31.44 8.87 -6.75
C VAL A 237 -31.31 7.60 -5.92
N ARG A 238 -30.49 7.65 -4.87
CA ARG A 238 -30.33 6.56 -3.91
C ARG A 238 -30.12 7.17 -2.52
N PRO A 239 -31.08 7.02 -1.59
CA PRO A 239 -30.95 7.57 -0.25
C PRO A 239 -30.04 6.67 0.59
N LEU A 240 -28.82 7.12 0.85
CA LEU A 240 -27.91 6.48 1.81
C LEU A 240 -28.17 7.03 3.22
N ALA A 241 -28.25 6.14 4.20
CA ALA A 241 -28.62 6.44 5.59
C ALA A 241 -27.42 6.91 6.41
N TYR A 242 -26.80 8.03 6.03
CA TYR A 242 -25.60 8.53 6.71
C TYR A 242 -25.82 8.77 8.22
N PRO A 243 -24.87 8.38 9.09
CA PRO A 243 -24.95 8.51 10.55
C PRO A 243 -24.73 9.97 10.99
N TRP A 244 -25.65 10.87 10.64
CA TRP A 244 -25.51 12.32 10.84
C TRP A 244 -25.27 12.71 12.29
N ARG A 245 -25.99 12.09 13.24
CA ARG A 245 -25.86 12.42 14.67
C ARG A 245 -24.45 12.16 15.19
N GLN A 246 -23.86 11.01 14.83
CA GLN A 246 -22.50 10.66 15.21
C GLN A 246 -21.47 11.50 14.46
N SER A 247 -21.70 11.75 13.18
CA SER A 247 -20.78 12.52 12.32
C SER A 247 -20.70 14.00 12.72
N LEU A 248 -21.85 14.62 13.00
CA LEU A 248 -21.90 16.00 13.51
C LEU A 248 -21.36 16.08 14.94
N GLY A 249 -21.68 15.11 15.79
CA GLY A 249 -21.15 15.06 17.16
C GLY A 249 -19.63 14.92 17.21
N SER A 250 -19.06 14.05 16.36
CA SER A 250 -17.60 13.89 16.24
C SER A 250 -16.94 15.13 15.66
N ALA A 251 -17.45 15.70 14.57
CA ALA A 251 -16.93 16.94 13.99
C ALA A 251 -16.95 18.11 15.00
N ALA A 252 -18.05 18.28 15.72
CA ALA A 252 -18.16 19.31 16.76
C ALA A 252 -17.18 19.07 17.90
N GLY A 253 -17.07 17.82 18.38
CA GLY A 253 -16.13 17.46 19.45
C GLY A 253 -14.67 17.67 19.05
N LEU A 254 -14.29 17.36 17.81
CA LEU A 254 -12.95 17.61 17.26
C LEU A 254 -12.67 19.12 17.20
N CYS A 255 -13.62 19.93 16.73
CA CYS A 255 -13.48 21.40 16.70
C CYS A 255 -13.34 22.00 18.11
N LEU A 256 -14.17 21.54 19.05
CA LEU A 256 -14.09 21.97 20.45
C LEU A 256 -12.75 21.57 21.08
N SER A 257 -12.25 20.38 20.76
CA SER A 257 -10.95 19.90 21.24
C SER A 257 -9.80 20.75 20.68
N TYR A 258 -9.87 21.13 19.39
CA TYR A 258 -8.93 22.07 18.80
C TYR A 258 -8.92 23.39 19.58
N ILE A 259 -10.10 23.99 19.80
CA ILE A 259 -10.22 25.27 20.52
C ILE A 259 -9.67 25.13 21.95
N ALA A 260 -10.05 24.08 22.67
CA ALA A 260 -9.60 23.83 24.04
C ALA A 260 -8.08 23.70 24.12
N VAL A 261 -7.48 22.84 23.29
CA VAL A 261 -6.04 22.59 23.31
C VAL A 261 -5.27 23.83 22.86
N ARG A 262 -5.69 24.47 21.76
CA ARG A 262 -4.98 25.62 21.18
C ARG A 262 -5.05 26.87 22.04
N PHE A 263 -6.21 27.21 22.61
CA PHE A 263 -6.38 28.48 23.32
C PHE A 263 -6.21 28.37 24.83
N TYR A 264 -6.38 27.19 25.43
CA TYR A 264 -6.27 27.02 26.88
C TYR A 264 -5.05 26.20 27.32
N MET A 265 -4.54 25.25 26.52
CA MET A 265 -3.39 24.43 26.93
C MET A 265 -2.07 24.95 26.37
N PHE A 266 -2.00 25.21 25.06
CA PHE A 266 -0.76 25.61 24.39
C PHE A 266 -0.07 26.85 24.98
N PRO A 267 -0.78 27.92 25.42
CA PRO A 267 -0.12 29.08 26.02
C PRO A 267 0.71 28.77 27.28
N HIS A 268 0.44 27.64 27.95
CA HIS A 268 1.13 27.21 29.16
C HIS A 268 2.19 26.13 28.91
N MET A 269 2.44 25.78 27.64
CA MET A 269 3.31 24.66 27.25
C MET A 269 4.45 25.13 26.34
N GLY A 270 5.66 24.61 26.57
CA GLY A 270 6.76 24.73 25.62
C GLY A 270 6.56 23.82 24.41
N PHE A 271 7.45 23.94 23.41
CA PHE A 271 7.40 23.19 22.14
C PHE A 271 7.09 21.70 22.30
N MET A 272 7.86 20.99 23.13
CA MET A 272 7.68 19.54 23.35
C MET A 272 6.33 19.22 23.98
N GLY A 273 5.84 20.08 24.89
CA GLY A 273 4.54 19.94 25.53
C GLY A 273 3.39 20.10 24.52
N GLN A 274 3.48 21.07 23.61
CA GLN A 274 2.49 21.27 22.55
C GLN A 274 2.44 20.09 21.57
N LEU A 275 3.60 19.52 21.21
CA LEU A 275 3.67 18.34 20.36
C LEU A 275 3.03 17.10 21.03
N LEU A 276 3.39 16.84 22.29
CA LEU A 276 2.82 15.74 23.07
C LEU A 276 1.31 15.91 23.29
N ALA A 277 0.84 17.13 23.57
CA ALA A 277 -0.59 17.43 23.70
C ALA A 277 -1.34 17.19 22.38
N SER A 278 -0.74 17.54 21.25
CA SER A 278 -1.30 17.28 19.91
C SER A 278 -1.47 15.77 19.67
N ILE A 279 -0.41 14.99 19.91
CA ILE A 279 -0.42 13.53 19.75
C ILE A 279 -1.43 12.88 20.71
N ALA A 280 -1.45 13.30 21.97
CA ALA A 280 -2.38 12.78 22.97
C ALA A 280 -3.84 13.08 22.59
N CYS A 281 -4.15 14.30 22.14
CA CYS A 281 -5.48 14.68 21.70
C CYS A 281 -5.96 13.81 20.53
N CYS A 282 -5.12 13.60 19.51
CA CYS A 282 -5.42 12.71 18.40
C CYS A 282 -5.59 11.25 18.86
N GLY A 283 -4.73 10.77 19.76
CA GLY A 283 -4.82 9.41 20.31
C GLY A 283 -6.12 9.16 21.08
N ILE A 284 -6.57 10.13 21.89
CA ILE A 284 -7.85 10.06 22.60
C ILE A 284 -9.01 9.94 21.61
N TRP A 285 -9.04 10.80 20.59
CA TRP A 285 -10.11 10.74 19.58
C TRP A 285 -10.07 9.48 18.73
N ALA A 286 -8.87 8.97 18.40
CA ALA A 286 -8.72 7.69 17.72
C ALA A 286 -9.28 6.53 18.56
N ILE A 287 -9.02 6.51 19.87
CA ILE A 287 -9.59 5.51 20.78
C ILE A 287 -11.12 5.67 20.88
N LEU A 288 -11.63 6.89 21.02
CA LEU A 288 -13.07 7.15 21.19
C LEU A 288 -13.89 6.80 19.94
N LEU A 289 -13.40 7.17 18.76
CA LEU A 289 -14.15 7.02 17.50
C LEU A 289 -13.85 5.70 16.79
N LEU A 290 -12.62 5.20 16.85
CA LEU A 290 -12.20 3.97 16.16
C LEU A 290 -12.09 2.77 17.09
N GLY A 291 -12.09 2.96 18.42
CA GLY A 291 -11.86 1.86 19.37
C GLY A 291 -12.97 0.81 19.37
N LYS A 292 -14.25 1.18 19.23
CA LYS A 292 -15.35 0.19 19.22
C LYS A 292 -15.32 -0.71 17.98
N ASP A 293 -15.13 -0.13 16.80
CA ASP A 293 -15.11 -0.85 15.53
C ASP A 293 -13.76 -1.54 15.28
N GLY A 294 -12.66 -0.91 15.68
CA GLY A 294 -11.30 -1.44 15.57
C GLY A 294 -11.06 -2.65 16.49
N ILE A 295 -11.62 -2.66 17.70
CA ILE A 295 -11.60 -3.82 18.59
C ILE A 295 -12.48 -4.95 18.03
N HIS A 296 -13.62 -4.62 17.42
CA HIS A 296 -14.48 -5.62 16.79
C HIS A 296 -13.85 -6.22 15.52
N TRP A 297 -13.18 -5.41 14.71
CA TRP A 297 -12.40 -5.84 13.53
C TRP A 297 -11.16 -6.66 13.92
N TRP A 298 -10.44 -6.26 14.97
CA TRP A 298 -9.31 -7.03 15.50
C TRP A 298 -9.76 -8.39 16.06
N LYS A 299 -10.91 -8.44 16.74
CA LYS A 299 -11.54 -9.68 17.20
C LYS A 299 -12.08 -10.54 16.06
N SER A 300 -12.63 -9.95 15.00
CA SER A 300 -13.14 -10.70 13.84
C SER A 300 -12.02 -11.22 12.94
N ARG A 301 -10.84 -10.58 12.93
CA ARG A 301 -9.64 -11.10 12.22
C ARG A 301 -9.10 -12.41 12.81
N HIS A 302 -9.47 -12.74 14.05
CA HIS A 302 -9.17 -14.02 14.70
C HIS A 302 -10.30 -15.06 14.58
N ARG A 303 -11.41 -14.73 13.92
CA ARG A 303 -12.35 -15.73 13.40
C ARG A 303 -11.98 -15.97 11.94
N GLN A 304 -11.34 -17.10 11.67
CA GLN A 304 -11.24 -17.60 10.30
C GLN A 304 -12.65 -17.57 9.68
N PRO A 305 -12.86 -16.95 8.51
CA PRO A 305 -14.02 -17.28 7.70
C PRO A 305 -13.87 -18.76 7.34
N GLU A 306 -14.91 -19.55 7.60
CA GLU A 306 -15.05 -20.88 7.03
C GLU A 306 -14.72 -20.82 5.54
N SER A 307 -13.94 -21.79 5.08
CA SER A 307 -13.55 -21.97 3.69
C SER A 307 -14.77 -22.04 2.80
N GLN A 308 -15.21 -20.90 2.26
CA GLN A 308 -16.06 -20.87 1.10
C GLN A 308 -15.20 -21.26 -0.09
N SER A 309 -15.56 -22.40 -0.68
CA SER A 309 -15.06 -22.92 -1.93
C SER A 309 -14.98 -21.81 -2.98
N CYS A 310 -13.76 -21.58 -3.47
CA CYS A 310 -13.54 -20.71 -4.61
C CYS A 310 -14.08 -21.45 -5.85
N PRO A 311 -14.93 -20.82 -6.69
CA PRO A 311 -15.28 -21.42 -7.96
C PRO A 311 -14.04 -21.52 -8.85
N GLU A 312 -13.81 -22.72 -9.38
CA GLU A 312 -12.71 -23.04 -10.29
C GLU A 312 -12.76 -22.13 -11.53
N HIS A 313 -11.65 -21.43 -11.79
CA HIS A 313 -11.43 -20.79 -13.07
C HIS A 313 -10.86 -21.84 -14.05
N PRO A 314 -11.43 -21.98 -15.26
CA PRO A 314 -10.91 -22.90 -16.25
C PRO A 314 -9.50 -22.51 -16.70
N HIS A 315 -8.66 -23.52 -16.79
CA HIS A 315 -7.26 -23.48 -17.19
C HIS A 315 -7.08 -22.75 -18.54
N ALA A 316 -6.32 -21.66 -18.54
CA ALA A 316 -5.84 -21.04 -19.76
C ALA A 316 -4.63 -21.82 -20.28
N GLU A 317 -4.83 -22.48 -21.42
CA GLU A 317 -3.81 -23.18 -22.19
C GLU A 317 -2.67 -22.27 -22.65
N MET A 318 -1.52 -22.92 -22.77
CA MET A 318 -0.22 -22.42 -23.14
C MET A 318 -0.16 -22.02 -24.62
N GLN A 319 -0.16 -20.71 -24.92
CA GLN A 319 0.34 -20.18 -26.19
C GLN A 319 1.78 -19.70 -26.02
N ALA A 320 2.73 -20.53 -26.44
CA ALA A 320 4.13 -20.16 -26.63
C ALA A 320 4.38 -19.86 -28.11
N SER A 321 4.74 -18.61 -28.42
CA SER A 321 5.78 -18.21 -29.39
C SER A 321 5.55 -16.76 -29.82
N THR A 322 6.52 -15.88 -29.48
CA THR A 322 6.77 -14.47 -29.90
C THR A 322 6.85 -13.44 -28.76
N THR A 323 6.16 -13.62 -27.63
CA THR A 323 6.16 -12.70 -26.47
C THR A 323 7.38 -12.80 -25.53
N GLY A 324 8.26 -13.77 -25.76
CA GLY A 324 9.39 -14.05 -24.87
C GLY A 324 10.48 -12.97 -24.86
N GLY A 325 10.75 -12.34 -26.01
CA GLY A 325 11.85 -11.36 -26.15
C GLY A 325 11.64 -10.10 -25.34
N PHE A 326 10.49 -9.43 -25.51
CA PHE A 326 10.17 -8.19 -24.79
C PHE A 326 10.05 -8.40 -23.28
N ARG A 327 9.40 -9.50 -22.85
CA ARG A 327 9.28 -9.83 -21.42
C ARG A 327 10.64 -10.10 -20.77
N ARG A 328 11.57 -10.76 -21.49
CA ARG A 328 12.95 -10.96 -21.03
C ARG A 328 13.71 -9.64 -20.97
N LEU A 329 13.54 -8.76 -21.96
CA LEU A 329 14.17 -7.43 -21.98
C LEU A 329 13.68 -6.57 -20.81
N ALA A 330 12.37 -6.47 -20.60
CA ALA A 330 11.77 -5.70 -19.51
C ALA A 330 12.23 -6.20 -18.13
N LYS A 331 12.27 -7.53 -17.93
CA LYS A 331 12.83 -8.11 -16.70
C LYS A 331 14.31 -7.77 -16.52
N SER A 332 15.09 -7.80 -17.60
CA SER A 332 16.53 -7.46 -17.57
C SER A 332 16.76 -5.99 -17.23
N ILE A 333 15.97 -5.08 -17.80
CA ILE A 333 16.01 -3.64 -17.49
C ILE A 333 15.62 -3.40 -16.03
N LEU A 334 14.54 -4.02 -15.55
CA LEU A 334 14.13 -3.91 -14.14
C LEU A 334 15.23 -4.41 -13.20
N HIS A 335 15.86 -5.54 -13.50
CA HIS A 335 16.99 -6.04 -12.73
C HIS A 335 18.17 -5.05 -12.73
N LEU A 336 18.51 -4.44 -13.87
CA LEU A 336 19.57 -3.42 -13.95
C LEU A 336 19.25 -2.18 -13.11
N ILE A 337 18.00 -1.69 -13.17
CA ILE A 337 17.54 -0.55 -12.36
C ILE A 337 17.63 -0.90 -10.88
N CYS A 338 17.11 -2.05 -10.46
CA CYS A 338 17.18 -2.48 -9.05
C CYS A 338 18.63 -2.64 -8.58
N MET A 339 19.53 -3.17 -9.42
CA MET A 339 20.97 -3.23 -9.09
C MET A 339 21.55 -1.83 -8.90
N ALA A 340 21.28 -0.89 -9.80
CA ALA A 340 21.76 0.48 -9.69
C ALA A 340 21.23 1.19 -8.43
N VAL A 341 19.93 1.01 -8.13
CA VAL A 341 19.29 1.56 -6.93
C VAL A 341 19.86 0.96 -5.64
N MET A 342 20.30 -0.30 -5.67
CA MET A 342 20.90 -0.97 -4.51
C MET A 342 22.39 -0.68 -4.30
N LEU A 343 23.10 -0.08 -5.27
CA LEU A 343 24.53 0.24 -5.10
C LEU A 343 24.83 1.12 -3.87
N PRO A 344 24.09 2.21 -3.58
CA PRO A 344 24.28 2.98 -2.36
C PRO A 344 24.05 2.14 -1.09
N ALA A 345 23.03 1.27 -1.09
CA ALA A 345 22.76 0.39 0.04
C ALA A 345 23.89 -0.64 0.26
N VAL A 346 24.45 -1.19 -0.82
CA VAL A 346 25.61 -2.08 -0.76
C VAL A 346 26.85 -1.34 -0.24
N LEU A 347 27.07 -0.09 -0.64
CA LEU A 347 28.16 0.74 -0.11
C LEU A 347 27.98 0.98 1.40
N CYS A 348 26.78 1.36 1.83
CA CYS A 348 26.46 1.53 3.26
C CYS A 348 26.65 0.23 4.05
N TYR A 349 26.25 -0.92 3.49
CA TYR A 349 26.51 -2.23 4.08
C TYR A 349 28.01 -2.47 4.25
N ARG A 350 28.84 -2.22 3.22
CA ARG A 350 30.29 -2.42 3.32
C ARG A 350 30.92 -1.51 4.38
N LEU A 351 30.47 -0.27 4.49
CA LEU A 351 30.91 0.65 5.55
C LEU A 351 30.48 0.14 6.95
N HIS A 352 29.23 -0.31 7.10
CA HIS A 352 28.77 -0.92 8.35
C HIS A 352 29.53 -2.20 8.71
N ALA A 353 29.86 -3.05 7.73
CA ALA A 353 30.60 -4.28 7.94
C ALA A 353 32.01 -4.04 8.50
N ILE A 354 32.66 -2.94 8.12
CA ILE A 354 33.96 -2.52 8.67
C ILE A 354 33.84 -2.17 10.16
N VAL A 355 32.73 -1.55 10.58
CA VAL A 355 32.54 -1.05 11.95
C VAL A 355 32.00 -2.12 12.90
N LEU A 356 31.02 -2.92 12.47
CA LEU A 356 30.23 -3.83 13.32
C LEU A 356 30.56 -5.32 13.10
N GLY A 357 31.39 -5.65 12.11
CA GLY A 357 31.62 -7.00 11.63
C GLY A 357 30.63 -7.40 10.51
N SER A 358 31.07 -8.28 9.60
CA SER A 358 30.33 -8.69 8.40
C SER A 358 29.01 -9.38 8.73
N GLU A 359 28.99 -10.32 9.68
CA GLU A 359 27.79 -11.08 10.06
C GLU A 359 26.68 -10.18 10.62
N ARG A 360 27.01 -9.34 11.62
CA ARG A 360 26.04 -8.44 12.26
C ARG A 360 25.49 -7.42 11.28
N ALA A 361 26.37 -6.84 10.45
CA ALA A 361 25.95 -5.90 9.41
C ALA A 361 25.04 -6.58 8.40
N PHE A 362 25.42 -7.75 7.88
CA PHE A 362 24.64 -8.48 6.88
C PHE A 362 23.25 -8.86 7.42
N SER A 363 23.19 -9.42 8.63
CA SER A 363 21.92 -9.78 9.27
C SER A 363 21.00 -8.56 9.44
N GLY A 364 21.53 -7.42 9.90
CA GLY A 364 20.77 -6.18 10.04
C GLY A 364 20.22 -5.65 8.71
N TRP A 365 21.02 -5.70 7.64
CA TRP A 365 20.59 -5.30 6.30
C TRP A 365 19.58 -6.28 5.69
N SER A 366 19.75 -7.58 5.92
CA SER A 366 18.78 -8.61 5.52
C SER A 366 17.42 -8.36 6.19
N GLN A 367 17.40 -8.03 7.49
CA GLN A 367 16.19 -7.66 8.22
C GLN A 367 15.53 -6.41 7.63
N LEU A 368 16.30 -5.33 7.43
CA LEU A 368 15.79 -4.07 6.87
C LEU A 368 15.14 -4.28 5.50
N LEU A 369 15.79 -5.02 4.61
CA LEU A 369 15.27 -5.28 3.27
C LEU A 369 14.09 -6.26 3.28
N SER A 370 13.98 -7.12 4.29
CA SER A 370 12.83 -8.03 4.43
C SER A 370 11.52 -7.29 4.72
N LEU A 371 11.58 -6.05 5.21
CA LEU A 371 10.42 -5.19 5.50
C LEU A 371 9.78 -4.56 4.24
N ILE A 372 10.40 -4.67 3.06
CA ILE A 372 9.88 -4.12 1.81
C ILE A 372 9.00 -5.19 1.13
N PRO A 373 7.67 -5.02 1.08
CA PRO A 373 6.77 -6.04 0.53
C PRO A 373 6.66 -5.98 -1.01
N GLY A 374 5.99 -6.99 -1.56
CA GLY A 374 5.59 -7.04 -2.97
C GLY A 374 6.73 -7.34 -3.95
N LEU A 375 6.43 -7.23 -5.25
CA LEU A 375 7.35 -7.57 -6.33
C LEU A 375 8.61 -6.69 -6.34
N ILE A 376 8.48 -5.42 -5.95
CA ILE A 376 9.63 -4.49 -5.84
C ILE A 376 10.61 -5.01 -4.78
N GLY A 377 10.10 -5.39 -3.61
CA GLY A 377 10.93 -5.94 -2.53
C GLY A 377 11.67 -7.22 -2.93
N VAL A 378 11.04 -8.08 -3.74
CA VAL A 378 11.69 -9.29 -4.31
C VAL A 378 12.90 -8.89 -5.17
N HIS A 379 12.74 -7.95 -6.10
CA HIS A 379 13.81 -7.54 -7.00
C HIS A 379 14.93 -6.77 -6.28
N LEU A 380 14.61 -5.92 -5.30
CA LEU A 380 15.60 -5.21 -4.49
C LEU A 380 16.44 -6.18 -3.64
N ARG A 381 15.81 -7.18 -3.03
CA ARG A 381 16.53 -8.21 -2.26
C ARG A 381 17.43 -9.07 -3.13
N ASN A 382 16.92 -9.53 -4.28
CA ASN A 382 17.75 -10.26 -5.24
C ASN A 382 18.95 -9.42 -5.71
N ALA A 383 18.73 -8.13 -6.03
CA ALA A 383 19.81 -7.21 -6.39
C ALA A 383 20.83 -7.01 -5.27
N PHE A 384 20.39 -6.86 -4.01
CA PHE A 384 21.29 -6.70 -2.87
C PHE A 384 22.11 -7.96 -2.61
N TYR A 385 21.46 -9.12 -2.49
CA TYR A 385 22.11 -10.39 -2.18
C TYR A 385 23.11 -10.81 -3.25
N ARG A 386 22.87 -10.47 -4.51
CA ARG A 386 23.83 -10.66 -5.60
C ARG A 386 25.19 -10.01 -5.36
N PHE A 387 25.25 -8.90 -4.63
CA PHE A 387 26.49 -8.18 -4.35
C PHE A 387 27.09 -8.47 -2.97
N THR A 388 26.34 -9.13 -2.09
CA THR A 388 26.70 -9.28 -0.67
C THR A 388 26.85 -10.72 -0.20
N MET A 389 26.17 -11.68 -0.83
CA MET A 389 26.37 -13.11 -0.56
C MET A 389 27.64 -13.65 -1.25
N GLN A 390 28.20 -14.74 -0.73
CA GLN A 390 29.33 -15.45 -1.34
C GLN A 390 29.04 -15.86 -2.80
N HIS A 391 27.84 -16.40 -3.03
CA HIS A 391 27.32 -16.63 -4.37
C HIS A 391 25.81 -16.45 -4.40
N CYS A 392 25.29 -15.64 -5.33
CA CYS A 392 23.85 -15.54 -5.55
C CYS A 392 23.59 -15.28 -7.03
N SER A 393 22.84 -16.18 -7.67
CA SER A 393 22.40 -15.96 -9.05
C SER A 393 21.38 -14.82 -9.13
N GLY A 394 21.27 -14.19 -10.30
CA GLY A 394 20.38 -13.03 -10.50
C GLY A 394 18.92 -13.39 -10.76
N ASP A 395 18.57 -14.67 -10.82
CA ASP A 395 17.25 -15.21 -11.17
C ASP A 395 16.54 -15.87 -9.98
N CYS A 396 16.95 -15.53 -8.76
CA CYS A 396 16.33 -16.01 -7.52
C CYS A 396 15.09 -15.21 -7.10
N HIS A 397 14.21 -15.88 -6.35
CA HIS A 397 13.08 -15.27 -5.67
C HIS A 397 13.27 -15.33 -4.15
N PHE A 398 13.27 -14.17 -3.50
CA PHE A 398 13.32 -14.04 -2.04
C PHE A 398 12.01 -13.41 -1.55
N GLY A 399 11.16 -14.20 -0.90
CA GLY A 399 9.82 -13.83 -0.42
C GLY A 399 9.84 -12.86 0.76
N PHE A 400 8.77 -12.08 0.95
CA PHE A 400 8.60 -11.07 2.01
C PHE A 400 8.91 -11.61 3.41
N GLY A 401 9.62 -10.84 4.24
CA GLY A 401 9.96 -11.22 5.61
C GLY A 401 11.00 -12.35 5.74
N THR A 402 11.56 -12.86 4.64
CA THR A 402 12.67 -13.83 4.69
C THR A 402 13.99 -13.13 5.04
N ILE A 403 14.69 -13.70 6.03
CA ILE A 403 15.94 -13.20 6.57
C ILE A 403 17.05 -14.24 6.44
N PHE A 404 18.27 -13.73 6.21
CA PHE A 404 19.51 -14.50 6.21
C PHE A 404 20.41 -13.99 7.33
N SER A 405 20.99 -14.90 8.12
CA SER A 405 21.88 -14.51 9.22
C SER A 405 23.34 -14.37 8.79
N ASP A 406 23.74 -14.98 7.68
CA ASP A 406 25.14 -15.08 7.24
C ASP A 406 25.30 -14.68 5.76
N ALA A 407 26.43 -14.06 5.44
CA ALA A 407 26.81 -13.67 4.08
C ALA A 407 27.49 -14.82 3.31
N GLU A 408 28.01 -15.85 3.98
CA GLU A 408 28.61 -17.06 3.38
C GLU A 408 27.57 -18.00 2.73
N VAL A 409 26.33 -17.53 2.57
CA VAL A 409 25.27 -18.23 1.85
C VAL A 409 25.58 -18.28 0.36
N SER A 410 25.36 -19.45 -0.23
CA SER A 410 25.48 -19.70 -1.67
C SER A 410 24.14 -20.13 -2.26
N VAL A 411 23.63 -19.40 -3.26
CA VAL A 411 22.33 -19.64 -3.90
C VAL A 411 22.47 -19.79 -5.42
N GLY A 412 22.09 -20.96 -5.93
CA GLY A 412 22.10 -21.31 -7.36
C GLY A 412 20.94 -20.70 -8.16
N SER A 413 20.96 -20.91 -9.48
CA SER A 413 19.94 -20.41 -10.41
C SER A 413 18.57 -21.01 -10.19
N GLY A 414 17.51 -20.24 -10.48
CA GLY A 414 16.12 -20.72 -10.42
C GLY A 414 15.59 -21.01 -9.02
N VAL A 415 16.29 -20.60 -7.95
CA VAL A 415 15.86 -20.85 -6.57
C VAL A 415 14.67 -19.97 -6.19
N TYR A 416 13.67 -20.58 -5.58
CA TYR A 416 12.53 -19.90 -4.99
C TYR A 416 12.53 -20.07 -3.48
N ILE A 417 12.44 -18.96 -2.73
CA ILE A 417 12.31 -18.96 -1.28
C ILE A 417 11.06 -18.17 -0.92
N GLY A 418 10.11 -18.85 -0.26
CA GLY A 418 8.84 -18.30 0.18
C GLY A 418 8.98 -17.22 1.24
N ASN A 419 7.85 -16.80 1.81
CA ASN A 419 7.82 -15.71 2.78
C ASN A 419 8.24 -16.19 4.18
N TYR A 420 8.78 -15.27 4.98
CA TYR A 420 9.07 -15.48 6.40
C TYR A 420 9.97 -16.69 6.71
N CYS A 421 10.92 -16.98 5.83
CA CYS A 421 11.93 -17.99 6.11
C CYS A 421 13.06 -17.41 6.97
N SER A 422 13.66 -18.25 7.81
CA SER A 422 14.85 -17.90 8.58
C SER A 422 15.97 -18.82 8.16
N ILE A 423 17.00 -18.27 7.50
CA ILE A 423 18.03 -19.07 6.83
C ILE A 423 19.41 -18.72 7.39
N GLY A 424 20.09 -19.74 7.90
CA GLY A 424 21.48 -19.69 8.33
C GLY A 424 22.49 -19.74 7.16
N GLU A 425 23.71 -20.12 7.47
CA GLU A 425 24.73 -20.48 6.48
C GLU A 425 24.29 -21.76 5.75
N VAL A 426 24.12 -21.66 4.43
CA VAL A 426 23.60 -22.76 3.61
C VAL A 426 24.10 -22.65 2.18
N THR A 427 24.33 -23.80 1.56
CA THR A 427 24.47 -23.92 0.10
C THR A 427 23.18 -24.45 -0.50
N ILE A 428 22.51 -23.63 -1.30
CA ILE A 428 21.29 -23.98 -2.03
C ILE A 428 21.63 -24.15 -3.50
N GLU A 429 21.55 -25.38 -4.01
CA GLU A 429 21.80 -25.69 -5.42
C GLU A 429 20.66 -25.16 -6.33
N LYS A 430 20.82 -25.35 -7.64
CA LYS A 430 19.87 -24.82 -8.64
C LYS A 430 18.47 -25.44 -8.56
N ASP A 431 17.47 -24.68 -8.96
CA ASP A 431 16.05 -25.09 -9.08
C ASP A 431 15.44 -25.62 -7.77
N VAL A 432 15.95 -25.19 -6.62
CA VAL A 432 15.39 -25.54 -5.30
C VAL A 432 14.17 -24.67 -4.99
N LEU A 433 13.12 -25.30 -4.46
CA LEU A 433 11.90 -24.63 -4.02
C LEU A 433 11.78 -24.72 -2.50
N ILE A 434 11.77 -23.58 -1.82
CA ILE A 434 11.59 -23.47 -0.37
C ILE A 434 10.26 -22.77 -0.13
N ALA A 435 9.31 -23.45 0.51
CA ALA A 435 8.02 -22.87 0.86
C ALA A 435 8.14 -21.85 1.99
N SER A 436 7.03 -21.19 2.35
CA SER A 436 7.02 -20.18 3.40
C SER A 436 7.32 -20.78 4.79
N HIS A 437 7.81 -19.94 5.71
CA HIS A 437 8.07 -20.29 7.10
C HIS A 437 9.07 -21.43 7.32
N VAL A 438 9.91 -21.75 6.33
CA VAL A 438 10.97 -22.74 6.49
C VAL A 438 12.13 -22.14 7.30
N SER A 439 12.65 -22.92 8.24
CA SER A 439 13.84 -22.57 9.01
C SER A 439 14.99 -23.49 8.64
N ILE A 440 16.11 -22.93 8.16
CA ILE A 440 17.34 -23.68 7.86
C ILE A 440 18.40 -23.25 8.85
N MET A 441 18.93 -24.20 9.61
CA MET A 441 19.88 -23.99 10.71
C MET A 441 21.24 -24.61 10.39
N ASN A 442 22.32 -24.04 10.93
CA ASN A 442 23.71 -24.51 10.78
C ASN A 442 24.02 -25.76 11.63
N GLY A 443 23.21 -26.82 11.50
CA GLY A 443 23.33 -28.02 12.33
C GLY A 443 22.47 -28.01 13.60
N CYS A 444 22.39 -29.16 14.28
CA CYS A 444 21.64 -29.35 15.51
C CYS A 444 22.46 -29.13 16.80
N HIS A 445 23.77 -28.87 16.70
CA HIS A 445 24.70 -28.77 17.83
C HIS A 445 25.28 -27.36 18.00
N GLN A 446 24.48 -26.32 17.77
CA GLN A 446 24.92 -24.91 17.77
C GLN A 446 25.35 -24.36 19.14
N HIS A 447 25.12 -25.10 20.22
CA HIS A 447 25.58 -24.77 21.56
C HIS A 447 26.03 -26.04 22.28
N GLY A 448 27.01 -25.90 23.17
CA GLY A 448 27.34 -26.97 24.11
C GLY A 448 26.22 -27.18 25.13
N THR A 449 26.03 -28.41 25.58
CA THR A 449 25.02 -28.78 26.58
C THR A 449 25.61 -29.43 27.83
N ALA A 450 26.91 -29.73 27.82
CA ALA A 450 27.56 -30.56 28.83
C ALA A 450 28.03 -29.78 30.07
N LEU A 451 28.29 -28.48 29.95
CA LEU A 451 28.86 -27.68 31.04
C LEU A 451 27.74 -27.01 31.83
N LEU A 452 27.32 -27.63 32.93
CA LEU A 452 26.16 -27.17 33.74
C LEU A 452 26.40 -25.82 34.44
N ASP A 453 27.66 -25.50 34.76
CA ASP A 453 28.04 -24.27 35.46
C ASP A 453 28.33 -23.09 34.50
N VAL A 454 28.25 -23.32 33.18
CA VAL A 454 28.51 -22.31 32.15
C VAL A 454 27.18 -21.95 31.48
N PRO A 455 26.79 -20.66 31.40
CA PRO A 455 25.59 -20.25 30.68
C PRO A 455 25.60 -20.76 29.23
N ILE A 456 24.47 -21.24 28.70
CA ILE A 456 24.39 -21.85 27.35
C ILE A 456 24.99 -20.96 26.25
N ARG A 457 24.83 -19.63 26.35
CA ARG A 457 25.41 -18.67 25.40
C ARG A 457 26.95 -18.67 25.35
N ASP A 458 27.58 -19.10 26.42
CA ASP A 458 29.04 -19.15 26.60
C ASP A 458 29.59 -20.57 26.33
N GLN A 459 28.70 -21.53 26.02
CA GLN A 459 29.08 -22.90 25.66
C GLN A 459 29.27 -23.04 24.14
N VAL A 460 30.50 -23.33 23.71
CA VAL A 460 30.87 -23.46 22.29
C VAL A 460 30.14 -24.64 21.63
N GLY A 461 29.45 -24.36 20.52
CA GLY A 461 28.82 -25.37 19.67
C GLY A 461 29.65 -25.77 18.45
N ARG A 462 29.04 -26.58 17.57
CA ARG A 462 29.56 -26.93 16.26
C ARG A 462 28.60 -26.41 15.19
N TYR A 463 29.16 -25.68 14.23
CA TYR A 463 28.45 -25.24 13.04
C TYR A 463 28.69 -26.27 11.94
N GLU A 464 27.61 -26.85 11.43
CA GLU A 464 27.66 -27.82 10.34
C GLU A 464 27.05 -27.18 9.09
N PRO A 465 27.79 -27.09 7.97
CA PRO A 465 27.26 -26.50 6.75
C PRO A 465 26.15 -27.38 6.18
N VAL A 466 25.00 -26.76 5.89
CA VAL A 466 23.85 -27.45 5.29
C VAL A 466 23.85 -27.23 3.79
N THR A 467 23.65 -28.31 3.04
CA THR A 467 23.44 -28.25 1.59
C THR A 467 22.03 -28.69 1.23
N ILE A 468 21.33 -27.91 0.41
CA ILE A 468 20.05 -28.29 -0.19
C ILE A 468 20.29 -28.57 -1.67
N GLY A 469 20.20 -29.84 -2.03
CA GLY A 469 20.50 -30.36 -3.36
C GLY A 469 19.49 -29.91 -4.41
N GLN A 470 19.96 -29.87 -5.65
CA GLN A 470 19.24 -29.39 -6.81
C GLN A 470 17.85 -30.02 -6.95
N ASN A 471 16.89 -29.21 -7.41
CA ASN A 471 15.54 -29.64 -7.76
C ASN A 471 14.80 -30.34 -6.60
N SER A 472 15.15 -29.95 -5.38
CA SER A 472 14.49 -30.39 -4.15
C SER A 472 13.44 -29.37 -3.71
N TRP A 473 12.41 -29.85 -3.03
CA TRP A 473 11.34 -29.03 -2.47
C TRP A 473 11.26 -29.18 -0.95
N LEU A 474 11.27 -28.06 -0.24
CA LEU A 474 11.04 -27.98 1.20
C LEU A 474 9.62 -27.46 1.46
N GLY A 475 8.80 -28.31 2.07
CA GLY A 475 7.42 -28.00 2.42
C GLY A 475 7.31 -26.90 3.49
N GLU A 476 6.15 -26.25 3.53
CA GLU A 476 5.87 -25.12 4.41
C GLU A 476 6.12 -25.49 5.89
N ARG A 477 6.76 -24.58 6.64
CA ARG A 477 7.09 -24.75 8.07
C ARG A 477 8.03 -25.91 8.39
N ALA A 478 8.78 -26.44 7.42
CA ALA A 478 9.84 -27.41 7.70
C ALA A 478 11.01 -26.74 8.45
N ILE A 479 11.65 -27.50 9.35
CA ILE A 479 12.87 -27.11 10.05
C ILE A 479 13.99 -28.05 9.58
N VAL A 480 15.07 -27.50 9.03
CA VAL A 480 16.15 -28.25 8.40
C VAL A 480 17.47 -27.98 9.10
N ALA A 481 17.98 -28.98 9.81
CA ALA A 481 19.25 -28.96 10.54
C ALA A 481 20.33 -29.85 9.89
N ALA A 482 20.03 -30.54 8.80
CA ALA A 482 20.96 -31.41 8.09
C ALA A 482 20.76 -31.33 6.57
N SER A 483 21.78 -31.70 5.81
CA SER A 483 21.77 -31.62 4.35
C SER A 483 20.67 -32.47 3.70
N VAL A 484 20.05 -31.92 2.67
CA VAL A 484 19.02 -32.58 1.86
C VAL A 484 19.61 -32.82 0.47
N GLY A 485 19.57 -34.06 0.00
CA GLY A 485 20.06 -34.46 -1.32
C GLY A 485 19.25 -33.85 -2.47
N ARG A 486 19.59 -34.26 -3.70
CA ARG A 486 18.96 -33.79 -4.94
C ARG A 486 17.62 -34.47 -5.19
N HIS A 487 16.70 -33.77 -5.84
CA HIS A 487 15.37 -34.27 -6.21
C HIS A 487 14.48 -34.73 -5.03
N CYS A 488 14.80 -34.28 -3.82
CA CYS A 488 14.11 -34.65 -2.59
C CYS A 488 12.83 -33.84 -2.38
N ILE A 489 11.89 -34.43 -1.64
CA ILE A 489 10.69 -33.74 -1.16
C ILE A 489 10.64 -33.86 0.36
N ILE A 490 10.70 -32.72 1.04
CA ILE A 490 10.50 -32.65 2.49
C ILE A 490 9.07 -32.20 2.74
N GLY A 491 8.28 -33.01 3.46
CA GLY A 491 6.90 -32.68 3.78
C GLY A 491 6.76 -31.44 4.65
N ALA A 492 5.62 -30.76 4.56
CA ALA A 492 5.29 -29.62 5.41
C ALA A 492 5.39 -29.98 6.91
N GLY A 493 5.89 -29.04 7.72
CA GLY A 493 6.05 -29.21 9.17
C GLY A 493 7.10 -30.25 9.61
N SER A 494 7.92 -30.77 8.70
CA SER A 494 8.90 -31.81 9.02
C SER A 494 10.15 -31.25 9.72
N LEU A 495 10.78 -32.05 10.60
CA LEU A 495 12.03 -31.72 11.29
C LEU A 495 13.18 -32.61 10.79
N VAL A 496 14.02 -32.07 9.91
CA VAL A 496 15.15 -32.80 9.29
C VAL A 496 16.39 -32.68 10.19
N LEU A 497 16.66 -33.74 10.96
CA LEU A 497 17.84 -33.81 11.86
C LEU A 497 19.01 -34.61 11.28
N TYR A 498 18.77 -35.41 10.24
CA TYR A 498 19.75 -36.31 9.64
C TYR A 498 19.80 -36.09 8.12
N PRO A 499 20.96 -36.30 7.47
CA PRO A 499 21.08 -36.14 6.04
C PRO A 499 20.05 -36.98 5.26
N VAL A 500 19.37 -36.36 4.30
CA VAL A 500 18.37 -37.02 3.43
C VAL A 500 19.04 -37.37 2.10
N PRO A 501 19.15 -38.65 1.72
CA PRO A 501 19.74 -39.04 0.44
C PRO A 501 18.93 -38.57 -0.77
N ASP A 502 19.57 -38.52 -1.94
CA ASP A 502 18.92 -38.13 -3.20
C ASP A 502 17.64 -38.92 -3.49
N TYR A 503 16.71 -38.28 -4.20
CA TYR A 503 15.42 -38.81 -4.63
C TYR A 503 14.48 -39.26 -3.48
N CYS A 504 14.77 -38.91 -2.23
CA CYS A 504 13.93 -39.31 -1.11
C CYS A 504 12.76 -38.34 -0.87
N ILE A 505 11.60 -38.90 -0.51
CA ILE A 505 10.51 -38.18 0.13
C ILE A 505 10.63 -38.43 1.63
N ALA A 506 10.81 -37.38 2.43
CA ALA A 506 10.92 -37.48 3.88
C ALA A 506 9.86 -36.61 4.58
N VAL A 507 9.23 -37.15 5.62
CA VAL A 507 8.14 -36.47 6.35
C VAL A 507 8.22 -36.74 7.85
N GLY A 508 7.66 -35.85 8.66
CA GLY A 508 7.45 -36.05 10.10
C GLY A 508 8.45 -35.34 11.01
N VAL A 509 8.30 -35.55 12.32
CA VAL A 509 9.11 -34.93 13.39
C VAL A 509 9.56 -36.02 14.38
N PRO A 510 10.82 -36.51 14.31
CA PRO A 510 11.83 -36.20 13.29
C PRO A 510 11.46 -36.78 11.92
N ALA A 511 11.96 -36.16 10.86
CA ALA A 511 11.71 -36.58 9.48
C ALA A 511 12.30 -37.96 9.22
N ARG A 512 11.47 -38.87 8.69
CA ARG A 512 11.86 -40.21 8.25
C ARG A 512 11.65 -40.31 6.75
N ILE A 513 12.53 -41.04 6.06
CA ILE A 513 12.37 -41.34 4.64
C ILE A 513 11.12 -42.21 4.49
N LEU A 514 10.10 -41.67 3.82
CA LEU A 514 8.85 -42.35 3.52
C LEU A 514 9.01 -43.31 2.35
N ARG A 515 9.64 -42.83 1.27
CA ARG A 515 9.92 -43.62 0.06
C ARG A 515 10.93 -42.93 -0.85
N ASP A 516 11.50 -43.71 -1.76
CA ASP A 516 12.17 -43.20 -2.95
C ASP A 516 11.13 -42.68 -3.96
N ARG A 517 11.35 -41.48 -4.50
CA ARG A 517 10.50 -40.81 -5.48
C ARG A 517 10.42 -41.59 -6.79
N ARG A 518 11.45 -42.38 -7.11
CA ARG A 518 11.57 -43.21 -8.33
C ARG A 518 10.83 -44.55 -8.22
N SER A 519 10.35 -44.93 -7.03
CA SER A 519 9.64 -46.19 -6.84
C SER A 519 8.29 -46.22 -7.58
N GLU A 520 7.92 -47.38 -8.13
CA GLU A 520 6.75 -47.59 -9.02
C GLU A 520 5.40 -47.10 -8.47
N LYS A 521 5.27 -47.00 -7.14
CA LYS A 521 4.06 -46.43 -6.50
C LYS A 521 3.78 -44.99 -6.93
N GLY A 522 4.81 -44.17 -7.17
CA GLY A 522 4.65 -42.78 -7.61
C GLY A 522 4.09 -42.64 -9.03
N SER A 523 4.39 -43.60 -9.92
CA SER A 523 3.90 -43.59 -11.31
C SER A 523 2.42 -43.99 -11.40
N ARG A 524 1.92 -44.82 -10.47
CA ARG A 524 0.50 -45.21 -10.41
C ARG A 524 -0.42 -44.08 -9.94
N ASP A 525 0.01 -43.29 -8.96
CA ASP A 525 -0.78 -42.15 -8.44
C ASP A 525 -1.00 -41.07 -9.52
N GLN A 526 -0.01 -40.88 -10.40
CA GLN A 526 -0.10 -39.90 -11.49
C GLN A 526 -1.00 -40.38 -12.64
N ALA A 527 -0.95 -41.68 -12.97
CA ALA A 527 -1.84 -42.29 -13.97
C ALA A 527 -3.30 -42.34 -13.49
N GLY A 528 -3.52 -42.66 -12.21
CA GLY A 528 -4.86 -42.66 -11.61
C GLY A 528 -5.50 -41.27 -11.60
N TYR A 529 -4.75 -40.24 -11.22
CA TYR A 529 -5.25 -38.86 -11.23
C TYR A 529 -5.62 -38.35 -12.64
N VAL A 530 -4.87 -38.74 -13.67
CA VAL A 530 -5.18 -38.37 -15.06
C VAL A 530 -6.43 -39.10 -15.56
N LEU A 531 -6.59 -40.39 -15.22
CA LEU A 531 -7.77 -41.17 -15.59
C LEU A 531 -9.04 -40.64 -14.92
N ASP A 532 -9.02 -40.37 -13.62
CA ASP A 532 -10.16 -39.80 -12.89
C ASP A 532 -10.60 -38.46 -13.51
N ARG A 533 -9.64 -37.62 -13.94
CA ARG A 533 -9.94 -36.33 -14.55
C ARG A 533 -10.54 -36.45 -15.95
N VAL A 534 -10.13 -37.47 -16.71
CA VAL A 534 -10.70 -37.78 -18.03
C VAL A 534 -12.12 -38.32 -17.87
N ASP A 535 -12.36 -39.19 -16.88
CA ASP A 535 -13.68 -39.75 -16.61
C ASP A 535 -14.67 -38.68 -16.13
N SER A 536 -14.25 -37.75 -15.25
CA SER A 536 -15.08 -36.60 -14.87
C SER A 536 -15.41 -35.69 -16.06
N ALA A 537 -14.44 -35.40 -16.94
CA ALA A 537 -14.67 -34.58 -18.12
C ALA A 537 -15.61 -35.27 -19.14
N LEU A 538 -15.54 -36.59 -19.28
CA LEU A 538 -16.44 -37.38 -20.11
C LEU A 538 -17.88 -37.40 -19.54
N ALA A 539 -18.03 -37.47 -18.22
CA ALA A 539 -19.32 -37.40 -17.56
C ALA A 539 -20.00 -36.03 -17.76
N GLU A 540 -19.24 -34.94 -17.63
CA GLU A 540 -19.73 -33.58 -17.91
C GLU A 540 -20.15 -33.40 -19.37
N LEU A 541 -19.37 -33.94 -20.32
CA LEU A 541 -19.70 -33.91 -21.74
C LEU A 541 -20.95 -34.74 -22.07
N GLN A 542 -21.14 -35.90 -21.43
CA GLN A 542 -22.36 -36.70 -21.60
C GLN A 542 -23.59 -35.98 -21.05
N GLN A 543 -23.44 -35.23 -19.96
CA GLN A 543 -24.53 -34.43 -19.40
C GLN A 543 -24.91 -33.27 -20.34
N ILE A 544 -23.93 -32.59 -20.95
CA ILE A 544 -24.14 -31.53 -21.95
C ILE A 544 -24.79 -32.07 -23.24
N VAL A 545 -24.55 -33.34 -23.60
CA VAL A 545 -25.15 -33.96 -24.79
C VAL A 545 -26.58 -34.45 -24.54
N ASN A 546 -26.94 -34.71 -23.27
CA ASN A 546 -28.26 -35.21 -22.89
C ASN A 546 -29.24 -34.10 -22.46
N ASP A 547 -28.75 -32.91 -22.10
CA ASP A 547 -29.52 -31.67 -21.88
C ASP A 547 -29.68 -30.87 -23.19
#